data_AF-A0A0C9YGG6-F1
#
_entry.id   AF-A0A0C9YGG6-F1
#
_cell.length_a   1.000
_cell.length_b   1.000
_cell.length_c   1.000
_cell.angle_alpha   90.00
_cell.angle_beta   90.00
_cell.angle_gamma   90.00
#
_symmetry.space_group_name_H-M   'P 1'
#
loop_
_entity.id
_entity.type
_entity.pdbx_description
1 polymer ?
#
loop_
_entity_poly.entity_id
_entity_poly.type
_entity_poly.pdbx_seq_one_letter_code
_entity_poly.pdbx_strand_id
1 'polypeptide(L)'
;MENNSNPRSHLTLSGVSRPNGRISMIGAELDNPHRMWTDDPILQKYYFCNTYRVLDKLCQYMIREVIEKGSQDPIEIVFRVLLFNSFTKIETWELLNQKLGPLTWATYDREKYKHVLAKAKFNGMALYTGAFIKPAPHFGYTDNYMNHLCLLEVFMENHLALRLLNAPTLADVYEYIISFPSMGDFTTYQLMLNLSYTKVLNFNANDFVISGPGSSSGLSKMFGKSLARAKNPESDIEVDAIRWLVETQDQHFERLGINFSRLEPKKLPMDVADVEHTLCEVDKYCRIAHPHLKGRRTMIRRNFSPSEDYVPMPSVVPKAWSDSARSVSRIRTNQKLVVEPRYEINRLGGHRKGPYGLEFLVFWSGYPNSDATWEPELSLASDAPVIVKEYKAAKKL
;
A
#
# COMPACT_ATOMS: atom_id res chain seq x y z
N MET A 1 73.60 -7.42 -5.07
CA MET A 1 72.83 -6.28 -5.63
C MET A 1 71.83 -6.89 -6.58
N GLU A 2 70.75 -7.44 -6.00
CA GLU A 2 69.39 -6.87 -5.95
C GLU A 2 68.54 -7.46 -7.08
N ASN A 3 67.79 -8.52 -6.77
CA ASN A 3 66.36 -8.51 -6.47
C ASN A 3 65.50 -8.02 -7.66
N ASN A 4 64.75 -8.92 -8.31
CA ASN A 4 63.42 -9.30 -7.80
C ASN A 4 62.77 -10.38 -8.69
N SER A 5 62.54 -11.54 -8.09
CA SER A 5 61.60 -12.56 -8.51
C SER A 5 60.16 -12.11 -8.21
N ASN A 6 59.22 -12.24 -9.15
CA ASN A 6 57.83 -12.48 -8.75
C ASN A 6 57.07 -13.31 -9.81
N PRO A 7 56.58 -14.51 -9.46
CA PRO A 7 55.79 -15.36 -10.34
C PRO A 7 54.33 -14.90 -10.41
N ARG A 8 53.71 -15.13 -11.57
CA ARG A 8 52.26 -14.94 -11.80
C ARG A 8 51.48 -15.79 -10.79
N SER A 9 50.86 -15.13 -9.83
CA SER A 9 49.89 -15.74 -8.92
C SER A 9 48.58 -16.00 -9.66
N HIS A 10 48.30 -17.28 -9.90
CA HIS A 10 46.94 -17.76 -10.05
C HIS A 10 46.21 -17.49 -8.74
N LEU A 11 45.40 -16.43 -8.69
CA LEU A 11 44.38 -16.25 -7.67
C LEU A 11 43.22 -17.20 -7.98
N THR A 12 43.36 -18.44 -7.54
CA THR A 12 42.24 -19.31 -7.23
C THR A 12 41.43 -18.64 -6.13
N LEU A 13 40.28 -18.06 -6.48
CA LEU A 13 39.21 -17.79 -5.52
C LEU A 13 38.58 -19.13 -5.11
N SER A 14 39.30 -19.86 -4.27
CA SER A 14 38.77 -20.98 -3.51
C SER A 14 37.88 -20.42 -2.39
N GLY A 15 36.57 -20.57 -2.53
CA GLY A 15 35.64 -20.25 -1.44
C GLY A 15 34.34 -19.58 -1.86
N VAL A 16 33.71 -19.99 -2.96
CA VAL A 16 32.27 -19.77 -3.13
C VAL A 16 31.61 -21.14 -3.12
N SER A 17 31.13 -21.53 -1.95
CA SER A 17 30.22 -22.64 -1.77
C SER A 17 28.98 -22.41 -2.66
N ARG A 18 28.85 -23.26 -3.67
CA ARG A 18 27.65 -23.65 -4.44
C ARG A 18 26.46 -22.67 -4.38
N PRO A 19 26.07 -22.01 -5.49
CA PRO A 19 24.77 -21.35 -5.58
C PRO A 19 23.69 -22.42 -5.82
N ASN A 20 23.44 -23.28 -4.83
CA ASN A 20 22.19 -24.04 -4.74
C ASN A 20 21.25 -23.31 -3.78
N GLY A 21 21.04 -22.01 -4.01
CA GLY A 21 20.04 -21.23 -3.30
C GLY A 21 18.67 -21.56 -3.86
N ARG A 22 17.98 -22.57 -3.30
CA ARG A 22 16.52 -22.58 -3.36
C ARG A 22 16.06 -21.37 -2.55
N ILE A 23 15.74 -20.26 -3.21
CA ILE A 23 14.94 -19.20 -2.60
C ILE A 23 13.49 -19.71 -2.64
N SER A 24 13.13 -20.59 -1.70
CA SER A 24 11.75 -21.01 -1.50
C SER A 24 11.10 -20.07 -0.48
N MET A 25 10.62 -18.92 -0.95
CA MET A 25 9.73 -18.04 -0.18
C MET A 25 8.25 -18.45 -0.31
N ILE A 26 7.99 -19.59 -0.98
CA ILE A 26 6.66 -20.09 -1.29
C ILE A 26 6.62 -21.58 -1.00
N GLY A 27 5.86 -21.95 0.04
CA GLY A 27 5.31 -23.30 0.19
C GLY A 27 6.27 -24.48 0.34
N ALA A 28 7.42 -24.34 1.02
CA ALA A 28 8.29 -25.48 1.32
C ALA A 28 8.16 -25.95 2.79
N GLU A 29 7.55 -27.14 2.93
CA GLU A 29 7.70 -28.16 3.98
C GLU A 29 7.53 -27.72 5.44
N LEU A 30 6.37 -28.11 6.00
CA LEU A 30 5.99 -28.06 7.41
C LEU A 30 6.87 -28.93 8.35
N ASP A 31 7.99 -29.47 7.86
CA ASP A 31 8.74 -30.53 8.55
C ASP A 31 9.84 -30.03 9.48
N ASN A 32 10.17 -28.73 9.47
CA ASN A 32 11.03 -28.15 10.51
C ASN A 32 10.84 -26.62 10.68
N PRO A 33 10.06 -26.16 11.67
CA PRO A 33 9.82 -24.74 11.93
C PRO A 33 11.08 -23.95 12.36
N HIS A 34 12.20 -24.63 12.64
CA HIS A 34 13.46 -24.02 13.05
C HIS A 34 14.52 -23.95 11.94
N ARG A 35 14.22 -24.40 10.72
CA ARG A 35 15.18 -24.30 9.62
C ARG A 35 15.36 -22.83 9.24
N MET A 36 16.61 -22.35 9.26
CA MET A 36 16.95 -21.07 8.66
C MET A 36 16.58 -21.10 7.16
N TRP A 37 15.62 -20.27 6.75
CA TRP A 37 15.14 -20.20 5.36
C TRP A 37 16.16 -19.57 4.40
N THR A 38 17.13 -18.85 4.93
CA THR A 38 18.21 -18.18 4.19
C THR A 38 19.43 -18.04 5.09
N ASP A 39 20.62 -18.05 4.50
CA ASP A 39 21.90 -17.74 5.17
C ASP A 39 22.22 -16.23 5.14
N ASP A 40 21.37 -15.41 4.51
CA ASP A 40 21.56 -13.96 4.41
C ASP A 40 21.34 -13.28 5.78
N PRO A 41 22.39 -12.65 6.35
CA PRO A 41 22.30 -12.08 7.70
C PRO A 41 21.39 -10.85 7.79
N ILE A 42 21.14 -10.16 6.66
CA ILE A 42 20.24 -9.01 6.61
C ILE A 42 18.79 -9.50 6.63
N LEU A 43 18.47 -10.51 5.82
CA LEU A 43 17.12 -11.11 5.78
C LEU A 43 16.77 -11.85 7.08
N GLN A 44 17.74 -12.44 7.77
CA GLN A 44 17.52 -13.04 9.10
C GLN A 44 17.24 -12.00 10.20
N LYS A 45 17.85 -10.81 10.10
CA LYS A 45 17.84 -9.80 11.18
C LYS A 45 16.67 -8.82 11.11
N TYR A 46 16.11 -8.57 9.93
CA TYR A 46 15.13 -7.50 9.71
C TYR A 46 13.83 -7.99 9.09
N TYR A 47 12.75 -7.24 9.27
CA TYR A 47 11.46 -7.56 8.63
C TYR A 47 11.49 -7.25 7.13
N PHE A 48 11.33 -8.29 6.32
CA PHE A 48 11.06 -8.23 4.89
C PHE A 48 9.66 -8.76 4.59
N CYS A 49 9.05 -8.22 3.56
CA CYS A 49 7.78 -8.74 3.05
C CYS A 49 8.05 -9.88 2.06
N ASN A 50 7.03 -10.66 1.72
CA ASN A 50 7.16 -11.72 0.75
C ASN A 50 7.34 -11.13 -0.67
N THR A 51 8.02 -11.83 -1.57
CA THR A 51 8.12 -11.38 -2.98
C THR A 51 6.77 -11.36 -3.67
N TYR A 52 5.87 -12.26 -3.26
CA TYR A 52 4.46 -12.22 -3.65
C TYR A 52 3.64 -11.53 -2.57
N ARG A 53 3.14 -10.32 -2.85
CA ARG A 53 2.39 -9.51 -1.87
C ARG A 53 1.22 -10.28 -1.27
N VAL A 54 0.56 -11.11 -2.09
CA VAL A 54 -0.58 -11.93 -1.64
C VAL A 54 -0.22 -12.86 -0.49
N LEU A 55 1.04 -13.27 -0.37
CA LEU A 55 1.53 -14.18 0.68
C LEU A 55 1.89 -13.48 1.99
N ASP A 56 1.87 -12.14 2.03
CA ASP A 56 2.07 -11.40 3.28
C ASP A 56 1.01 -11.76 4.32
N LYS A 57 1.41 -11.79 5.60
CA LYS A 57 0.54 -12.15 6.74
C LYS A 57 -0.79 -11.37 6.73
N LEU A 58 -0.73 -10.06 6.47
CA LEU A 58 -1.92 -9.20 6.45
C LEU A 58 -2.81 -9.47 5.24
N CYS A 59 -2.23 -9.75 4.07
CA CYS A 59 -2.98 -10.14 2.86
C CYS A 59 -3.70 -11.47 3.08
N GLN A 60 -3.01 -12.48 3.62
CA GLN A 60 -3.59 -13.78 3.93
C GLN A 60 -4.74 -13.68 4.94
N TYR A 61 -4.59 -12.84 5.97
CA TYR A 61 -5.66 -12.58 6.93
C TYR A 61 -6.86 -11.89 6.26
N MET A 62 -6.62 -10.84 5.47
CA MET A 62 -7.68 -10.14 4.75
C MET A 62 -8.48 -11.08 3.84
N ILE A 63 -7.80 -11.92 3.06
CA ILE A 63 -8.47 -12.87 2.17
C ILE A 63 -9.35 -13.81 2.99
N ARG A 64 -8.80 -14.51 3.99
CA ARG A 64 -9.53 -15.54 4.72
C ARG A 64 -10.62 -15.00 5.65
N GLU A 65 -10.33 -13.92 6.37
CA GLU A 65 -11.12 -13.49 7.52
C GLU A 65 -12.00 -12.27 7.22
N VAL A 66 -11.58 -11.40 6.30
CA VAL A 66 -12.29 -10.17 5.95
C VAL A 66 -13.16 -10.36 4.71
N ILE A 67 -12.60 -10.98 3.66
CA ILE A 67 -13.25 -11.10 2.34
C ILE A 67 -14.12 -12.36 2.29
N GLU A 68 -13.53 -13.53 2.56
CA GLU A 68 -14.17 -14.83 2.32
C GLU A 68 -15.20 -15.24 3.40
N LYS A 69 -15.27 -14.49 4.51
CA LYS A 69 -16.28 -14.67 5.56
C LYS A 69 -17.35 -13.59 5.49
N GLY A 70 -18.58 -13.96 5.86
CA GLY A 70 -19.74 -13.06 5.87
C GLY A 70 -20.37 -12.85 4.49
N SER A 71 -21.26 -11.85 4.40
CA SER A 71 -22.03 -11.56 3.18
C SER A 71 -21.11 -11.30 2.00
N GLN A 72 -21.38 -11.97 0.88
CA GLN A 72 -20.69 -11.75 -0.38
C GLN A 72 -21.39 -10.68 -1.25
N ASP A 73 -22.32 -9.91 -0.69
CA ASP A 73 -22.84 -8.74 -1.37
C ASP A 73 -21.70 -7.72 -1.62
N PRO A 74 -21.60 -7.10 -2.81
CA PRO A 74 -20.54 -6.14 -3.13
C PRO A 74 -20.43 -4.97 -2.14
N ILE A 75 -21.55 -4.43 -1.66
CA ILE A 75 -21.56 -3.31 -0.71
C ILE A 75 -20.94 -3.78 0.61
N GLU A 76 -21.34 -4.96 1.08
CA GLU A 76 -20.85 -5.54 2.32
C GLU A 76 -19.36 -5.91 2.28
N ILE A 77 -18.88 -6.44 1.15
CA ILE A 77 -17.45 -6.73 0.98
C ILE A 77 -16.64 -5.44 0.98
N VAL A 78 -17.06 -4.42 0.23
CA VAL A 78 -16.35 -3.14 0.16
C VAL A 78 -16.30 -2.47 1.53
N PHE A 79 -17.40 -2.48 2.28
CA PHE A 79 -17.41 -1.99 3.67
C PHE A 79 -16.35 -2.68 4.54
N ARG A 80 -16.32 -4.02 4.53
CA ARG A 80 -15.35 -4.79 5.33
C ARG A 80 -13.91 -4.51 4.92
N VAL A 81 -13.63 -4.42 3.62
CA VAL A 81 -12.29 -4.09 3.11
C VAL A 81 -11.89 -2.67 3.51
N LEU A 82 -12.77 -1.68 3.38
CA LEU A 82 -12.51 -0.30 3.81
C LEU A 82 -12.21 -0.24 5.32
N LEU A 83 -13.05 -0.89 6.13
CA LEU A 83 -12.87 -0.93 7.59
C LEU A 83 -11.53 -1.54 7.98
N PHE A 84 -11.19 -2.70 7.42
CA PHE A 84 -9.90 -3.32 7.68
C PHE A 84 -8.75 -2.44 7.17
N ASN A 85 -8.87 -1.87 5.97
CA ASN A 85 -7.84 -1.03 5.35
C ASN A 85 -7.54 0.22 6.19
N SER A 86 -8.54 0.85 6.81
CA SER A 86 -8.35 2.02 7.68
C SER A 86 -7.34 1.76 8.79
N PHE A 87 -7.37 0.60 9.42
CA PHE A 87 -6.48 0.24 10.54
C PHE A 87 -5.26 -0.58 10.11
N THR A 88 -5.42 -1.41 9.07
CA THR A 88 -4.42 -2.37 8.56
C THR A 88 -3.81 -3.21 9.69
N LYS A 89 -4.65 -3.62 10.64
CA LYS A 89 -4.23 -4.31 11.87
C LYS A 89 -5.22 -5.41 12.24
N ILE A 90 -4.71 -6.63 12.38
CA ILE A 90 -5.51 -7.84 12.68
C ILE A 90 -6.23 -7.70 14.01
N GLU A 91 -5.52 -7.29 15.05
CA GLU A 91 -6.05 -7.22 16.41
C GLU A 91 -7.21 -6.22 16.50
N THR A 92 -7.14 -5.11 15.75
CA THR A 92 -8.23 -4.13 15.69
C THR A 92 -9.47 -4.70 14.99
N TRP A 93 -9.27 -5.47 13.91
CA TRP A 93 -10.36 -6.18 13.24
C TRP A 93 -11.02 -7.21 14.15
N GLU A 94 -10.23 -8.05 14.83
CA GLU A 94 -10.72 -9.08 15.74
C GLU A 94 -11.51 -8.49 16.90
N LEU A 95 -11.00 -7.40 17.50
CA LEU A 95 -11.72 -6.67 18.53
C LEU A 95 -13.08 -6.18 18.04
N LEU A 96 -13.12 -5.52 16.88
CA LEU A 96 -14.38 -5.02 16.33
C LEU A 96 -15.34 -6.17 16.04
N ASN A 97 -14.88 -7.24 15.40
CA ASN A 97 -15.71 -8.40 15.07
C ASN A 97 -16.21 -9.12 16.33
N GLN A 98 -15.40 -9.22 17.39
CA GLN A 98 -15.81 -9.82 18.65
C GLN A 98 -16.91 -8.99 19.36
N LYS A 99 -16.82 -7.65 19.27
CA LYS A 99 -17.73 -6.75 20.03
C LYS A 99 -18.97 -6.34 19.25
N LEU A 100 -18.87 -6.24 17.93
CA LEU A 100 -19.89 -5.67 17.05
C LEU A 100 -20.26 -6.59 15.89
N GLY A 101 -19.65 -7.77 15.80
CA GLY A 101 -19.89 -8.71 14.71
C GLY A 101 -21.34 -9.23 14.66
N PRO A 102 -21.85 -9.58 13.47
CA PRO A 102 -21.17 -9.51 12.17
C PRO A 102 -20.97 -8.07 11.69
N LEU A 103 -19.78 -7.76 11.19
CA LEU A 103 -19.43 -6.42 10.69
C LEU A 103 -20.06 -6.21 9.31
N THR A 104 -21.24 -5.58 9.28
CA THR A 104 -21.97 -5.26 8.05
C THR A 104 -22.24 -3.76 7.94
N TRP A 105 -22.36 -3.27 6.70
CA TRP A 105 -22.76 -1.88 6.45
C TRP A 105 -24.20 -1.66 6.90
N ALA A 106 -25.09 -2.62 6.66
CA ALA A 106 -26.50 -2.53 7.04
C ALA A 106 -26.73 -2.28 8.55
N THR A 107 -25.82 -2.78 9.40
CA THR A 107 -25.90 -2.59 10.87
C THR A 107 -24.84 -1.66 11.42
N TYR A 108 -24.11 -0.96 10.55
CA TYR A 108 -23.04 -0.07 10.96
C TYR A 108 -23.59 1.12 11.76
N ASP A 109 -22.89 1.46 12.85
CA ASP A 109 -23.21 2.58 13.72
C ASP A 109 -21.90 3.17 14.26
N ARG A 110 -21.54 4.36 13.79
CA ARG A 110 -20.28 5.02 14.13
C ARG A 110 -20.08 5.19 15.63
N GLU A 111 -21.12 5.48 16.40
CA GLU A 111 -20.99 5.69 17.85
C GLU A 111 -20.66 4.39 18.59
N LYS A 112 -21.19 3.24 18.14
CA LYS A 112 -20.80 1.93 18.69
C LYS A 112 -19.34 1.62 18.41
N TYR A 113 -18.86 1.89 17.19
CA TYR A 113 -17.47 1.68 16.79
C TYR A 113 -16.53 2.60 17.58
N LYS A 114 -16.88 3.87 17.71
CA LYS A 114 -16.18 4.85 18.54
C LYS A 114 -16.02 4.35 19.97
N HIS A 115 -17.08 3.85 20.60
CA HIS A 115 -17.00 3.37 21.97
C HIS A 115 -16.00 2.22 22.13
N VAL A 116 -16.03 1.23 21.23
CA VAL A 116 -15.11 0.08 21.25
C VAL A 116 -13.66 0.53 21.03
N LEU A 117 -13.41 1.38 20.02
CA LEU A 117 -12.06 1.85 19.67
C LEU A 117 -11.49 2.79 20.74
N ALA A 118 -12.31 3.70 21.29
CA ALA A 118 -11.92 4.58 22.38
C ALA A 118 -11.51 3.79 23.62
N LYS A 119 -12.30 2.77 24.00
CA LYS A 119 -11.97 1.89 25.14
C LYS A 119 -10.67 1.11 24.91
N ALA A 120 -10.46 0.59 23.70
CA ALA A 120 -9.22 -0.10 23.36
C ALA A 120 -8.00 0.83 23.41
N LYS A 121 -8.12 2.03 22.83
CA LYS A 121 -7.08 3.07 22.89
C LYS A 121 -6.78 3.47 24.34
N PHE A 122 -7.82 3.69 25.17
CA PHE A 122 -7.67 4.01 26.59
C PHE A 122 -6.91 2.92 27.35
N ASN A 123 -7.13 1.65 27.00
CA ASN A 123 -6.43 0.50 27.57
C ASN A 123 -5.02 0.27 26.96
N GLY A 124 -4.48 1.22 26.18
CA GLY A 124 -3.13 1.14 25.63
C GLY A 124 -2.97 0.31 24.35
N MET A 125 -4.07 -0.16 23.75
CA MET A 125 -4.00 -0.87 22.48
C MET A 125 -3.71 0.10 21.32
N ALA A 126 -2.60 -0.12 20.61
CA ALA A 126 -2.36 0.55 19.34
C ALA A 126 -3.39 0.09 18.31
N LEU A 127 -4.20 1.00 17.75
CA LEU A 127 -5.25 0.65 16.78
C LEU A 127 -4.73 0.43 15.35
N TYR A 128 -3.53 0.93 15.05
CA TYR A 128 -2.93 0.88 13.72
C TYR A 128 -1.65 0.06 13.73
N THR A 129 -1.28 -0.47 12.58
CA THR A 129 0.06 -1.01 12.35
C THR A 129 1.10 0.12 12.23
N GLY A 130 2.37 -0.20 12.49
CA GLY A 130 3.49 0.73 12.29
C GLY A 130 4.00 0.82 10.84
N ALA A 131 3.42 0.03 9.93
CA ALA A 131 3.70 0.04 8.49
C ALA A 131 2.47 0.53 7.70
N PHE A 132 2.61 0.85 6.41
CA PHE A 132 1.47 1.26 5.56
C PHE A 132 0.61 2.39 6.16
N ILE A 133 1.27 3.37 6.80
CA ILE A 133 0.63 4.48 7.52
C ILE A 133 -0.27 5.26 6.57
N LYS A 134 -1.52 5.48 6.99
CA LYS A 134 -2.53 6.25 6.27
C LYS A 134 -2.72 7.57 7.03
N PRO A 135 -2.49 8.72 6.38
CA PRO A 135 -2.91 9.99 6.93
C PRO A 135 -4.42 9.95 7.15
N ALA A 136 -4.87 10.46 8.28
CA ALA A 136 -6.29 10.60 8.54
C ALA A 136 -6.78 11.92 7.92
N PRO A 137 -7.93 11.94 7.25
CA PRO A 137 -8.51 13.20 6.79
C PRO A 137 -8.95 14.06 7.98
N HIS A 138 -9.24 15.34 7.72
CA HIS A 138 -9.68 16.27 8.75
C HIS A 138 -11.20 16.45 8.69
N PHE A 139 -11.96 15.64 9.42
CA PHE A 139 -13.43 15.74 9.53
C PHE A 139 -13.88 16.33 10.88
N GLY A 140 -13.03 17.15 11.50
CA GLY A 140 -13.35 17.83 12.78
C GLY A 140 -13.16 16.99 14.04
N TYR A 141 -12.80 15.71 13.95
CA TYR A 141 -12.47 14.90 15.14
C TYR A 141 -10.99 15.01 15.51
N THR A 142 -10.70 15.05 16.80
CA THR A 142 -9.34 15.02 17.35
C THR A 142 -8.68 13.65 17.18
N ASP A 143 -9.48 12.58 17.20
CA ASP A 143 -9.03 11.21 17.07
C ASP A 143 -8.97 10.75 15.61
N ASN A 144 -7.79 10.33 15.14
CA ASN A 144 -7.61 9.80 13.78
C ASN A 144 -8.55 8.64 13.42
N TYR A 145 -8.90 7.77 14.39
CA TYR A 145 -9.83 6.66 14.11
C TYR A 145 -11.24 7.16 13.80
N MET A 146 -11.69 8.27 14.41
CA MET A 146 -12.98 8.87 14.08
C MET A 146 -12.97 9.46 12.67
N ASN A 147 -11.90 10.15 12.30
CA ASN A 147 -11.76 10.69 10.95
C ASN A 147 -11.71 9.59 9.87
N HIS A 148 -11.05 8.46 10.14
CA HIS A 148 -11.07 7.31 9.24
C HIS A 148 -12.45 6.63 9.16
N LEU A 149 -13.21 6.58 10.25
CA LEU A 149 -14.60 6.10 10.20
C LEU A 149 -15.47 7.03 9.34
N CYS A 150 -15.28 8.35 9.41
CA CYS A 150 -15.97 9.31 8.53
C CYS A 150 -15.56 9.10 7.06
N LEU A 151 -14.28 8.88 6.77
CA LEU A 151 -13.83 8.56 5.40
C LEU A 151 -14.48 7.29 4.85
N LEU A 152 -14.60 6.27 5.70
CA LEU A 152 -15.30 5.03 5.34
C LEU A 152 -16.76 5.32 4.98
N GLU A 153 -17.49 6.08 5.80
CA GLU A 153 -18.88 6.48 5.53
C GLU A 153 -18.96 7.22 4.19
N VAL A 154 -18.07 8.19 3.96
CA VAL A 154 -17.99 8.95 2.70
C VAL A 154 -17.84 8.03 1.48
N PHE A 155 -16.97 7.01 1.55
CA PHE A 155 -16.84 6.03 0.47
C PHE A 155 -18.13 5.22 0.24
N MET A 156 -18.77 4.78 1.32
CA MET A 156 -19.99 3.98 1.27
C MET A 156 -21.18 4.77 0.71
N GLU A 157 -21.38 6.00 1.20
CA GLU A 157 -22.42 6.93 0.78
C GLU A 157 -22.23 7.38 -0.68
N ASN A 158 -20.98 7.45 -1.15
CA ASN A 158 -20.68 7.73 -2.56
C ASN A 158 -20.74 6.47 -3.47
N HIS A 159 -21.35 5.38 -2.98
CA HIS A 159 -21.61 4.15 -3.71
C HIS A 159 -20.34 3.53 -4.33
N LEU A 160 -19.22 3.51 -3.58
CA LEU A 160 -17.94 3.00 -4.08
C LEU A 160 -18.09 1.61 -4.72
N ALA A 161 -18.81 0.68 -4.10
CA ALA A 161 -19.02 -0.67 -4.63
C ALA A 161 -19.61 -0.68 -6.05
N LEU A 162 -20.63 0.14 -6.31
CA LEU A 162 -21.24 0.24 -7.63
C LEU A 162 -20.28 0.84 -8.65
N ARG A 163 -19.48 1.83 -8.25
CA ARG A 163 -18.48 2.45 -9.13
C ARG A 163 -17.37 1.47 -9.52
N LEU A 164 -16.89 0.67 -8.57
CA LEU A 164 -15.88 -0.36 -8.83
C LEU A 164 -16.40 -1.42 -9.83
N LEU A 165 -17.65 -1.87 -9.66
CA LEU A 165 -18.27 -2.86 -10.55
C LEU A 165 -18.43 -2.37 -11.99
N ASN A 166 -18.66 -1.06 -12.18
CA ASN A 166 -18.88 -0.45 -13.48
C ASN A 166 -17.63 0.22 -14.07
N ALA A 167 -16.49 0.14 -13.39
CA ALA A 167 -15.28 0.80 -13.85
C ALA A 167 -14.79 0.17 -15.17
N PRO A 168 -14.49 0.97 -16.22
CA PRO A 168 -13.92 0.45 -17.46
C PRO A 168 -12.49 -0.06 -17.29
N THR A 169 -11.68 0.65 -16.48
CA THR A 169 -10.27 0.35 -16.23
C THR A 169 -9.89 0.57 -14.76
N LEU A 170 -8.74 0.02 -14.33
CA LEU A 170 -8.17 0.34 -13.02
C LEU A 170 -7.71 1.79 -12.91
N ALA A 171 -7.43 2.47 -14.03
CA ALA A 171 -7.12 3.90 -14.03
C ALA A 171 -8.33 4.73 -13.56
N ASP A 172 -9.54 4.39 -14.03
CA ASP A 172 -10.77 5.09 -13.60
C ASP A 172 -11.06 4.86 -12.10
N VAL A 173 -10.76 3.66 -11.60
CA VAL A 173 -10.84 3.35 -10.16
C VAL A 173 -9.84 4.18 -9.37
N TYR A 174 -8.59 4.28 -9.86
CA TYR A 174 -7.55 5.06 -9.21
C TYR A 174 -7.93 6.53 -9.12
N GLU A 175 -8.29 7.14 -10.24
CA GLU A 175 -8.68 8.56 -10.33
C GLU A 175 -9.87 8.88 -9.43
N TYR A 176 -10.82 7.95 -9.32
CA TYR A 176 -11.93 8.10 -8.40
C TYR A 176 -11.47 8.09 -6.94
N ILE A 177 -10.69 7.09 -6.53
CA ILE A 177 -10.30 6.92 -5.12
C ILE A 177 -9.31 8.00 -4.67
N ILE A 178 -8.35 8.38 -5.49
CA ILE A 178 -7.35 9.41 -5.15
C ILE A 178 -7.97 10.80 -4.98
N SER A 179 -9.16 11.03 -5.54
CA SER A 179 -9.86 12.30 -5.41
C SER A 179 -10.33 12.59 -3.96
N PHE A 180 -10.41 11.57 -3.10
CA PHE A 180 -10.89 11.70 -1.70
C PHE A 180 -9.81 12.23 -0.75
N PRO A 181 -10.19 12.89 0.36
CA PRO A 181 -9.23 13.49 1.28
C PRO A 181 -8.35 12.41 1.91
N SER A 182 -7.07 12.73 2.13
CA SER A 182 -6.03 11.78 2.61
C SER A 182 -5.72 10.60 1.69
N MET A 183 -6.31 10.54 0.50
CA MET A 183 -5.96 9.53 -0.51
C MET A 183 -4.86 10.08 -1.41
N GLY A 184 -3.61 9.74 -1.10
CA GLY A 184 -2.47 9.99 -1.99
C GLY A 184 -2.11 8.71 -2.75
N ASP A 185 -1.19 8.82 -3.71
CA ASP A 185 -0.76 7.73 -4.61
C ASP A 185 -0.61 6.37 -3.90
N PHE A 186 0.15 6.36 -2.81
CA PHE A 186 0.41 5.16 -2.03
C PHE A 186 -0.85 4.61 -1.34
N THR A 187 -1.65 5.45 -0.67
CA THR A 187 -2.81 4.96 0.09
C THR A 187 -3.94 4.51 -0.84
N THR A 188 -4.11 5.19 -1.97
CA THR A 188 -5.01 4.80 -3.07
C THR A 188 -4.61 3.45 -3.64
N TYR A 189 -3.35 3.29 -4.05
CA TYR A 189 -2.90 2.05 -4.66
C TYR A 189 -3.00 0.86 -3.70
N GLN A 190 -2.65 1.04 -2.42
CA GLN A 190 -2.83 -0.02 -1.42
C GLN A 190 -4.29 -0.42 -1.21
N LEU A 191 -5.23 0.54 -1.23
CA LEU A 191 -6.67 0.22 -1.15
C LEU A 191 -7.13 -0.56 -2.39
N MET A 192 -6.72 -0.14 -3.59
CA MET A 192 -7.03 -0.85 -4.83
C MET A 192 -6.50 -2.29 -4.83
N LEU A 193 -5.27 -2.50 -4.36
CA LEU A 193 -4.68 -3.83 -4.25
C LEU A 193 -5.40 -4.71 -3.20
N ASN A 194 -6.01 -4.12 -2.18
CA ASN A 194 -6.85 -4.86 -1.24
C ASN A 194 -8.21 -5.22 -1.85
N LEU A 195 -8.79 -4.30 -2.62
CA LEU A 195 -10.05 -4.51 -3.35
C LEU A 195 -9.91 -5.53 -4.48
N SER A 196 -8.73 -5.65 -5.11
CA SER A 196 -8.46 -6.60 -6.21
C SER A 196 -8.42 -8.07 -5.78
N TYR A 197 -8.43 -8.34 -4.47
CA TYR A 197 -8.66 -9.67 -3.90
C TYR A 197 -10.15 -10.04 -3.83
N THR A 198 -11.05 -9.10 -4.09
CA THR A 198 -12.50 -9.31 -4.04
C THR A 198 -13.08 -9.52 -5.43
N LYS A 199 -14.29 -10.09 -5.51
CA LYS A 199 -15.04 -10.19 -6.78
C LYS A 199 -15.56 -8.84 -7.32
N VAL A 200 -15.35 -7.75 -6.59
CA VAL A 200 -15.82 -6.41 -6.97
C VAL A 200 -14.86 -5.76 -7.98
N LEU A 201 -13.60 -6.24 -8.05
CA LEU A 201 -12.56 -5.64 -8.88
C LEU A 201 -11.77 -6.72 -9.65
N ASN A 202 -12.36 -7.24 -10.74
CA ASN A 202 -11.82 -8.34 -11.55
C ASN A 202 -11.08 -7.85 -12.81
N PHE A 203 -9.93 -7.20 -12.61
CA PHE A 203 -9.02 -6.77 -13.68
C PHE A 203 -7.79 -7.67 -13.82
N ASN A 204 -7.09 -7.59 -14.95
CA ASN A 204 -5.83 -8.29 -15.12
C ASN A 204 -4.81 -7.75 -14.09
N ALA A 205 -4.03 -8.66 -13.51
CA ALA A 205 -3.06 -8.30 -12.47
C ALA A 205 -2.00 -7.29 -12.94
N ASN A 206 -1.72 -7.24 -14.25
CA ASN A 206 -0.76 -6.33 -14.87
C ASN A 206 -1.39 -5.06 -15.45
N ASP A 207 -2.68 -4.79 -15.23
CA ASP A 207 -3.34 -3.63 -15.85
C ASP A 207 -2.86 -2.29 -15.28
N PHE A 208 -2.47 -2.25 -14.00
CA PHE A 208 -2.20 -0.98 -13.33
C PHE A 208 -1.19 -1.11 -12.21
N VAL A 209 -0.28 -0.14 -12.12
CA VAL A 209 0.70 -0.02 -11.04
C VAL A 209 1.03 1.45 -10.83
N ILE A 210 1.27 1.82 -9.58
CA ILE A 210 1.82 3.11 -9.19
C ILE A 210 3.07 2.84 -8.35
N SER A 211 4.17 3.48 -8.72
CA SER A 211 5.42 3.34 -7.99
C SER A 211 5.34 4.08 -6.66
N GLY A 212 5.28 3.32 -5.56
CA GLY A 212 5.32 3.90 -4.22
C GLY A 212 6.70 4.50 -3.90
N PRO A 213 6.83 5.32 -2.83
CA PRO A 213 8.10 5.95 -2.46
C PRO A 213 9.25 4.96 -2.21
N GLY A 214 8.93 3.75 -1.72
CA GLY A 214 9.88 2.67 -1.53
C GLY A 214 10.34 2.07 -2.86
N SER A 215 9.40 1.75 -3.74
CA SER A 215 9.66 1.21 -5.08
C SER A 215 10.48 2.18 -5.93
N SER A 216 10.09 3.46 -5.99
CA SER A 216 10.82 4.53 -6.68
C SER A 216 12.27 4.65 -6.18
N SER A 217 12.49 4.55 -4.86
CA SER A 217 13.82 4.54 -4.25
C SER A 217 14.61 3.28 -4.64
N GLY A 218 13.95 2.12 -4.69
CA GLY A 218 14.54 0.85 -5.14
C GLY A 218 15.01 0.92 -6.59
N LEU A 219 14.14 1.38 -7.49
CA LEU A 219 14.46 1.61 -8.91
C LEU A 219 15.64 2.59 -9.04
N SER A 220 15.64 3.69 -8.27
CA SER A 220 16.74 4.66 -8.28
C SER A 220 18.07 4.03 -7.87
N LYS A 221 18.06 3.06 -6.94
CA LYS A 221 19.27 2.33 -6.54
C LYS A 221 19.71 1.30 -7.58
N MET A 222 18.78 0.65 -8.26
CA MET A 222 19.08 -0.33 -9.32
C MET A 222 19.64 0.32 -10.58
N PHE A 223 19.01 1.41 -11.05
CA PHE A 223 19.29 2.01 -12.35
C PHE A 223 20.09 3.33 -12.26
N GLY A 224 20.22 3.91 -11.06
CA GLY A 224 21.05 5.09 -10.81
C GLY A 224 20.76 6.26 -11.75
N LYS A 225 21.83 6.81 -12.34
CA LYS A 225 21.75 7.97 -13.23
C LYS A 225 20.95 7.71 -14.51
N SER A 226 20.81 6.46 -14.94
CA SER A 226 20.05 6.14 -16.16
C SER A 226 18.55 6.39 -15.97
N LEU A 227 17.98 5.99 -14.82
CA LEU A 227 16.59 6.30 -14.49
C LEU A 227 16.38 7.81 -14.37
N ALA A 228 17.29 8.52 -13.69
CA ALA A 228 17.19 9.97 -13.52
C ALA A 228 17.20 10.73 -14.86
N ARG A 229 17.97 10.26 -15.85
CA ARG A 229 18.00 10.85 -17.20
C ARG A 229 16.76 10.54 -18.02
N ALA A 230 16.14 9.38 -17.79
CA ALA A 230 14.97 8.94 -18.53
C ALA A 230 13.66 9.55 -17.98
N LYS A 231 13.64 9.98 -16.70
CA LYS A 231 12.51 10.70 -16.11
C LYS A 231 12.20 11.96 -16.90
N ASN A 232 10.97 12.05 -17.41
CA ASN A 232 10.44 13.24 -18.04
C ASN A 232 8.92 13.34 -17.74
N PRO A 233 8.30 14.53 -17.86
CA PRO A 233 6.89 14.71 -17.53
C PRO A 233 5.90 13.97 -18.45
N GLU A 234 6.35 13.46 -19.59
CA GLU A 234 5.54 12.83 -20.63
C GLU A 234 5.47 11.30 -20.52
N SER A 235 6.42 10.66 -19.83
CA SER A 235 6.47 9.20 -19.64
C SER A 235 6.62 8.81 -18.18
N ASP A 236 5.87 7.80 -17.75
CA ASP A 236 6.07 7.18 -16.45
C ASP A 236 7.13 6.06 -16.53
N ILE A 237 8.40 6.47 -16.61
CA ILE A 237 9.53 5.56 -16.75
C ILE A 237 9.63 4.53 -15.61
N GLU A 238 9.09 4.84 -14.43
CA GLU A 238 9.11 3.90 -13.31
C GLU A 238 8.10 2.77 -13.53
N VAL A 239 6.91 3.09 -14.04
CA VAL A 239 5.93 2.09 -14.48
C VAL A 239 6.49 1.25 -15.62
N ASP A 240 7.15 1.87 -16.61
CA ASP A 240 7.78 1.14 -17.72
C ASP A 240 8.88 0.19 -17.22
N ALA A 241 9.70 0.62 -16.27
CA ALA A 241 10.72 -0.22 -15.65
C ALA A 241 10.13 -1.41 -14.88
N ILE A 242 9.03 -1.19 -14.14
CA ILE A 242 8.30 -2.27 -13.45
C ILE A 242 7.75 -3.29 -14.46
N ARG A 243 7.10 -2.82 -15.52
CA ARG A 243 6.55 -3.69 -16.58
C ARG A 243 7.65 -4.48 -17.28
N TRP A 244 8.75 -3.83 -17.63
CA TRP A 244 9.92 -4.49 -18.19
C TRP A 244 10.46 -5.58 -17.26
N LEU A 245 10.58 -5.31 -15.95
CA LEU A 245 11.01 -6.31 -14.97
C LEU A 245 10.04 -7.51 -14.91
N VAL A 246 8.73 -7.28 -14.99
CA VAL A 246 7.74 -8.36 -15.06
C VAL A 246 7.92 -9.20 -16.33
N GLU A 247 8.07 -8.54 -17.48
CA GLU A 247 8.20 -9.19 -18.80
C GLU A 247 9.50 -10.00 -18.94
N THR A 248 10.59 -9.56 -18.30
CA THR A 248 11.92 -10.18 -18.42
C THR A 248 12.35 -11.00 -17.21
N GLN A 249 11.49 -11.15 -16.18
CA GLN A 249 11.85 -11.81 -14.92
C GLN A 249 12.48 -13.20 -15.13
N ASP A 250 11.96 -13.98 -16.08
CA ASP A 250 12.42 -15.34 -16.37
C ASP A 250 13.84 -15.35 -16.94
N GLN A 251 14.11 -14.45 -17.89
CA GLN A 251 15.44 -14.28 -18.49
C GLN A 251 16.45 -13.86 -17.42
N HIS A 252 16.03 -13.03 -16.46
CA HIS A 252 16.88 -12.60 -15.36
C HIS A 252 17.15 -13.70 -14.34
N PHE A 253 16.15 -14.51 -14.01
CA PHE A 253 16.34 -15.69 -13.17
C PHE A 253 17.28 -16.70 -13.82
N GLU A 254 17.09 -17.00 -15.11
CA GLU A 254 17.98 -17.88 -15.87
C GLU A 254 19.41 -17.34 -15.94
N ARG A 255 19.58 -16.06 -16.30
CA ARG A 255 20.90 -15.39 -16.34
C ARG A 255 21.66 -15.48 -15.01
N LEU A 256 20.93 -15.44 -13.89
CA LEU A 256 21.51 -15.52 -12.55
C LEU A 256 21.61 -16.97 -12.01
N GLY A 257 21.15 -17.97 -12.77
CA GLY A 257 21.10 -19.36 -12.32
C GLY A 257 20.13 -19.59 -11.16
N ILE A 258 19.10 -18.74 -11.00
CA ILE A 258 18.12 -18.82 -9.92
C ILE A 258 16.92 -19.63 -10.38
N ASN A 259 16.62 -20.73 -9.69
CA ASN A 259 15.36 -21.43 -9.84
C ASN A 259 14.29 -20.76 -8.95
N PHE A 260 13.57 -19.79 -9.51
CA PHE A 260 12.59 -19.00 -8.77
C PHE A 260 11.29 -19.78 -8.53
N SER A 261 10.83 -19.80 -7.27
CA SER A 261 9.56 -20.43 -6.90
C SER A 261 8.41 -19.56 -7.37
N ARG A 262 7.48 -20.13 -8.15
CA ARG A 262 6.29 -19.43 -8.61
C ARG A 262 5.15 -19.53 -7.61
N LEU A 263 4.16 -18.65 -7.74
CA LEU A 263 2.99 -18.69 -6.89
C LEU A 263 2.09 -19.89 -7.24
N GLU A 264 2.07 -20.86 -6.33
CA GLU A 264 1.26 -22.08 -6.41
C GLU A 264 -0.25 -21.79 -6.21
N PRO A 265 -1.16 -22.65 -6.68
CA PRO A 265 -0.90 -23.92 -7.39
C PRO A 265 -0.72 -23.78 -8.92
N LYS A 266 -0.97 -22.58 -9.47
CA LYS A 266 -0.94 -22.36 -10.93
C LYS A 266 0.42 -21.94 -11.47
N LYS A 267 1.45 -21.91 -10.61
CA LYS A 267 2.80 -21.42 -10.92
C LYS A 267 2.79 -20.04 -11.59
N LEU A 268 2.04 -19.10 -11.01
CA LEU A 268 1.90 -17.76 -11.57
C LEU A 268 3.23 -16.98 -11.46
N PRO A 269 3.63 -16.24 -12.50
CA PRO A 269 4.76 -15.31 -12.42
C PRO A 269 4.44 -14.15 -11.47
N MET A 270 5.47 -13.38 -11.08
CA MET A 270 5.24 -12.13 -10.37
C MET A 270 4.54 -11.13 -11.29
N ASP A 271 3.52 -10.46 -10.77
CA ASP A 271 2.83 -9.37 -11.47
C ASP A 271 3.45 -7.99 -11.15
N VAL A 272 2.90 -6.93 -11.72
CA VAL A 272 3.37 -5.55 -11.48
C VAL A 272 3.27 -5.13 -10.01
N ALA A 273 2.31 -5.65 -9.24
CA ALA A 273 2.18 -5.34 -7.82
C ALA A 273 3.24 -6.08 -7.00
N ASP A 274 3.53 -7.33 -7.33
CA ASP A 274 4.61 -8.11 -6.71
C ASP A 274 5.99 -7.50 -6.99
N VAL A 275 6.23 -7.01 -8.21
CA VAL A 275 7.48 -6.33 -8.57
C VAL A 275 7.59 -4.96 -7.89
N GLU A 276 6.55 -4.14 -7.88
CA GLU A 276 6.53 -2.86 -7.13
C GLU A 276 6.83 -3.07 -5.65
N HIS A 277 6.19 -4.08 -5.07
CA HIS A 277 6.38 -4.46 -3.68
C HIS A 277 7.82 -4.92 -3.41
N THR A 278 8.37 -5.77 -4.28
CA THR A 278 9.75 -6.26 -4.17
C THR A 278 10.77 -5.14 -4.32
N LEU A 279 10.52 -4.12 -5.16
CA LEU A 279 11.39 -2.95 -5.31
C LEU A 279 11.49 -2.13 -4.01
N CYS A 280 10.41 -2.06 -3.22
CA CYS A 280 10.46 -1.48 -1.88
C CYS A 280 11.39 -2.28 -0.94
N GLU A 281 11.41 -3.60 -1.07
CA GLU A 281 12.32 -4.48 -0.33
C GLU A 281 13.77 -4.37 -0.81
N VAL A 282 14.01 -4.15 -2.12
CA VAL A 282 15.34 -3.79 -2.65
C VAL A 282 15.85 -2.50 -2.02
N ASP A 283 15.02 -1.46 -1.95
CA ASP A 283 15.40 -0.21 -1.26
C ASP A 283 15.83 -0.49 0.17
N LYS A 284 15.04 -1.27 0.91
CA LYS A 284 15.29 -1.63 2.31
C LYS A 284 16.60 -2.41 2.45
N TYR A 285 16.81 -3.45 1.64
CA TYR A 285 18.00 -4.28 1.66
C TYR A 285 19.27 -3.48 1.37
N CYS A 286 19.25 -2.64 0.33
CA CYS A 286 20.38 -1.81 -0.05
C CYS A 286 20.81 -0.81 1.03
N ARG A 287 19.95 -0.43 1.99
CA ARG A 287 20.35 0.46 3.10
C ARG A 287 21.50 -0.15 3.93
N ILE A 288 21.56 -1.48 4.00
CA ILE A 288 22.57 -2.22 4.76
C ILE A 288 23.63 -2.80 3.82
N ALA A 289 23.23 -3.48 2.75
CA ALA A 289 24.17 -4.14 1.83
C ALA A 289 24.96 -3.14 0.97
N HIS A 290 24.37 -1.97 0.66
CA HIS A 290 24.95 -0.97 -0.23
C HIS A 290 24.77 0.46 0.33
N PRO A 291 25.34 0.77 1.50
CA PRO A 291 25.07 2.03 2.22
C PRO A 291 25.52 3.30 1.48
N HIS A 292 26.36 3.15 0.45
CA HIS A 292 26.77 4.23 -0.44
C HIS A 292 25.66 4.65 -1.43
N LEU A 293 24.70 3.77 -1.71
CA LEU A 293 23.51 4.08 -2.53
C LEU A 293 22.45 4.75 -1.65
N LYS A 294 22.50 6.08 -1.57
CA LYS A 294 21.62 6.87 -0.70
C LYS A 294 20.21 6.98 -1.28
N GLY A 295 19.20 6.74 -0.44
CA GLY A 295 17.79 7.05 -0.69
C GLY A 295 17.22 7.96 0.41
N ARG A 296 15.91 8.21 0.42
CA ARG A 296 15.25 9.03 1.47
C ARG A 296 15.42 8.44 2.88
N ARG A 297 15.51 7.11 2.98
CA ARG A 297 15.76 6.38 4.23
C ARG A 297 17.09 5.65 4.15
N THR A 298 17.86 5.73 5.22
CA THR A 298 19.22 5.17 5.31
C THR A 298 19.35 4.02 6.31
N MET A 299 18.33 3.79 7.14
CA MET A 299 18.37 2.75 8.18
C MET A 299 17.12 1.86 8.17
N ILE A 300 17.26 0.67 8.74
CA ILE A 300 16.15 -0.22 9.12
C ILE A 300 15.99 -0.15 10.63
N ARG A 301 14.85 0.33 11.11
CA ARG A 301 14.63 0.63 12.54
C ARG A 301 14.23 -0.58 13.38
N ARG A 302 13.67 -1.62 12.76
CA ARG A 302 12.98 -2.70 13.47
C ARG A 302 13.62 -4.05 13.12
N ASN A 303 14.15 -4.72 14.15
CA ASN A 303 14.71 -6.06 14.01
C ASN A 303 13.57 -7.10 14.01
N PHE A 304 13.75 -8.14 13.22
CA PHE A 304 12.91 -9.33 13.24
C PHE A 304 13.39 -10.29 14.33
N SER A 305 12.44 -10.90 15.02
CA SER A 305 12.67 -12.03 15.90
C SER A 305 11.53 -13.02 15.62
N PRO A 306 11.83 -14.28 15.28
CA PRO A 306 10.80 -15.27 15.04
C PRO A 306 10.00 -15.49 16.31
N SER A 307 8.68 -15.63 16.18
CA SER A 307 7.81 -16.01 17.29
C SER A 307 7.77 -17.52 17.37
N GLU A 308 8.12 -18.08 18.52
CA GLU A 308 8.13 -19.54 18.75
C GLU A 308 6.73 -20.15 18.62
N ASP A 309 5.69 -19.38 18.95
CA ASP A 309 4.29 -19.82 18.91
C ASP A 309 3.63 -19.67 17.52
N TYR A 310 4.32 -19.07 16.55
CA TYR A 310 3.71 -18.78 15.25
C TYR A 310 3.85 -19.96 14.29
N VAL A 311 2.74 -20.66 14.04
CA VAL A 311 2.64 -21.68 13.00
C VAL A 311 2.01 -21.07 11.75
N PRO A 312 2.73 -20.99 10.61
CA PRO A 312 2.18 -20.44 9.37
C PRO A 312 1.10 -21.37 8.80
N MET A 313 -0.09 -20.81 8.57
CA MET A 313 -1.19 -21.51 7.90
C MET A 313 -0.92 -21.64 6.39
N PRO A 314 -1.33 -22.75 5.73
CA PRO A 314 -1.17 -22.94 4.29
C PRO A 314 -1.74 -21.78 3.49
N SER A 315 -0.92 -21.12 2.65
CA SER A 315 -1.33 -19.94 1.91
C SER A 315 -2.52 -20.19 0.99
N VAL A 316 -3.34 -19.16 0.79
CA VAL A 316 -4.47 -19.17 -0.14
C VAL A 316 -4.32 -18.06 -1.17
N VAL A 317 -4.84 -18.30 -2.36
CA VAL A 317 -5.04 -17.26 -3.38
C VAL A 317 -6.51 -16.79 -3.35
N PRO A 318 -6.81 -15.52 -3.66
CA PRO A 318 -8.18 -15.03 -3.69
C PRO A 318 -9.07 -15.81 -4.66
N LYS A 319 -10.30 -16.18 -4.26
CA LYS A 319 -11.22 -16.89 -5.16
C LYS A 319 -11.59 -16.05 -6.38
N ALA A 320 -11.65 -14.73 -6.23
CA ALA A 320 -11.89 -13.76 -7.29
C ALA A 320 -10.91 -13.89 -8.47
N TRP A 321 -9.72 -14.45 -8.25
CA TRP A 321 -8.74 -14.66 -9.32
C TRP A 321 -9.12 -15.74 -10.33
N SER A 322 -10.17 -16.50 -10.06
CA SER A 322 -10.74 -17.46 -11.03
C SER A 322 -11.64 -16.80 -12.08
N ASP A 323 -12.01 -15.53 -11.92
CA ASP A 323 -12.86 -14.83 -12.87
C ASP A 323 -12.15 -14.62 -14.22
N SER A 324 -12.81 -15.04 -15.30
CA SER A 324 -12.28 -14.96 -16.67
C SER A 324 -12.01 -13.52 -17.13
N ALA A 325 -12.69 -12.51 -16.57
CA ALA A 325 -12.46 -11.11 -16.90
C ALA A 325 -11.00 -10.68 -16.63
N ARG A 326 -10.33 -11.32 -15.66
CA ARG A 326 -8.93 -11.04 -15.32
C ARG A 326 -7.94 -11.51 -16.38
N SER A 327 -8.36 -12.32 -17.35
CA SER A 327 -7.51 -12.68 -18.49
C SER A 327 -7.42 -11.57 -19.54
N VAL A 328 -8.31 -10.59 -19.49
CA VAL A 328 -8.39 -9.50 -20.47
C VAL A 328 -7.64 -8.28 -19.95
N SER A 329 -6.63 -7.83 -20.69
CA SER A 329 -5.93 -6.59 -20.39
C SER A 329 -6.77 -5.35 -20.74
N ARG A 330 -6.80 -4.38 -19.84
CA ARG A 330 -7.53 -3.10 -19.98
C ARG A 330 -6.66 -1.92 -19.57
N ILE A 331 -5.47 -1.82 -20.15
CA ILE A 331 -4.53 -0.73 -19.90
C ILE A 331 -4.97 0.51 -20.69
N ARG A 332 -5.11 1.65 -20.00
CA ARG A 332 -5.38 2.94 -20.65
C ARG A 332 -4.06 3.55 -21.15
N THR A 333 -3.78 3.44 -22.44
CA THR A 333 -2.48 3.81 -23.04
C THR A 333 -2.35 5.28 -23.44
N ASN A 334 -3.47 6.00 -23.61
CA ASN A 334 -3.49 7.28 -24.34
C ASN A 334 -3.89 8.49 -23.49
N GLN A 335 -3.98 8.35 -22.17
CA GLN A 335 -4.38 9.44 -21.26
C GLN A 335 -3.57 9.37 -19.97
N LYS A 336 -2.89 10.48 -19.63
CA LYS A 336 -2.30 10.66 -18.30
C LYS A 336 -3.39 10.52 -17.25
N LEU A 337 -3.03 10.01 -16.08
CA LEU A 337 -3.93 10.01 -14.93
C LEU A 337 -4.27 11.47 -14.60
N VAL A 338 -5.55 11.79 -14.59
CA VAL A 338 -6.08 13.08 -14.19
C VAL A 338 -6.54 12.96 -12.75
N VAL A 339 -5.78 13.56 -11.85
CA VAL A 339 -6.18 13.69 -10.45
C VAL A 339 -6.89 15.02 -10.31
N GLU A 340 -8.22 14.98 -10.35
CA GLU A 340 -9.04 16.12 -9.92
C GLU A 340 -9.35 15.94 -8.44
N PRO A 341 -8.76 16.74 -7.53
CA PRO A 341 -9.04 16.63 -6.11
C PRO A 341 -10.52 16.94 -5.88
N ARG A 342 -11.27 16.00 -5.31
CA ARG A 342 -12.71 16.13 -5.09
C ARG A 342 -13.05 17.09 -3.93
N TYR A 343 -12.03 17.57 -3.22
CA TYR A 343 -12.13 18.55 -2.13
C TYR A 343 -11.00 19.58 -2.24
N GLU A 344 -10.94 20.30 -3.35
CA GLU A 344 -10.10 21.49 -3.48
C GLU A 344 -10.88 22.73 -3.01
N ILE A 345 -10.24 23.63 -2.25
CA ILE A 345 -10.88 24.88 -1.85
C ILE A 345 -10.93 25.80 -3.08
N ASN A 346 -12.13 26.10 -3.56
CA ASN A 346 -12.34 27.15 -4.57
C ASN A 346 -12.09 28.53 -3.96
N ARG A 347 -12.74 28.83 -2.82
CA ARG A 347 -12.60 30.11 -2.10
C ARG A 347 -13.11 30.02 -0.67
N LEU A 348 -12.66 30.94 0.17
CA LEU A 348 -13.25 31.19 1.49
C LEU A 348 -14.28 32.33 1.38
N GLY A 349 -15.53 32.07 1.73
CA GLY A 349 -16.61 33.06 1.62
C GLY A 349 -16.99 33.76 2.92
N GLY A 350 -16.44 33.33 4.07
CA GLY A 350 -16.76 33.89 5.38
C GLY A 350 -15.88 33.32 6.47
N HIS A 351 -15.91 33.93 7.65
CA HIS A 351 -15.30 33.39 8.86
C HIS A 351 -16.24 33.60 10.05
N ARG A 352 -16.18 32.70 11.03
CA ARG A 352 -16.96 32.79 12.28
C ARG A 352 -16.17 32.20 13.44
N LYS A 353 -16.62 32.48 14.67
CA LYS A 353 -16.10 31.81 15.86
C LYS A 353 -16.97 30.59 16.16
N GLY A 354 -16.42 29.41 15.92
CA GLY A 354 -17.04 28.12 16.20
C GLY A 354 -16.65 27.54 17.57
N PRO A 355 -17.15 26.35 17.93
CA PRO A 355 -16.87 25.69 19.20
C PRO A 355 -15.38 25.38 19.43
N TYR A 356 -14.58 25.30 18.36
CA TYR A 356 -13.15 24.94 18.41
C TYR A 356 -12.21 26.07 17.98
N GLY A 357 -12.71 27.30 17.82
CA GLY A 357 -11.91 28.46 17.40
C GLY A 357 -12.43 29.13 16.13
N LEU A 358 -11.53 29.68 15.32
CA LEU A 358 -11.88 30.33 14.05
C LEU A 358 -12.26 29.26 13.01
N GLU A 359 -13.39 29.44 12.35
CA GLU A 359 -13.86 28.61 11.23
C GLU A 359 -14.02 29.49 9.98
N PHE A 360 -13.81 28.90 8.80
CA PHE A 360 -14.02 29.55 7.50
C PHE A 360 -15.11 28.83 6.72
N LEU A 361 -15.96 29.58 6.02
CA LEU A 361 -16.94 29.01 5.08
C LEU A 361 -16.21 28.68 3.77
N VAL A 362 -15.98 27.40 3.52
CA VAL A 362 -15.25 26.86 2.39
C VAL A 362 -16.21 26.56 1.25
N PHE A 363 -15.93 27.11 0.08
CA PHE A 363 -16.57 26.74 -1.17
C PHE A 363 -15.63 25.78 -1.90
N TRP A 364 -16.16 24.64 -2.33
CA TRP A 364 -15.39 23.56 -2.91
C TRP A 364 -15.33 23.67 -4.45
N SER A 365 -14.17 23.41 -5.03
CA SER A 365 -13.96 23.40 -6.48
C SER A 365 -14.79 22.28 -7.10
N GLY A 366 -15.59 22.60 -8.12
CA GLY A 366 -16.48 21.64 -8.78
C GLY A 366 -17.83 21.40 -8.09
N TYR A 367 -18.16 22.11 -7.00
CA TYR A 367 -19.44 21.98 -6.28
C TYR A 367 -20.28 23.26 -6.34
N PRO A 368 -21.63 23.15 -6.29
CA PRO A 368 -22.49 24.32 -6.18
C PRO A 368 -22.30 25.03 -4.84
N ASN A 369 -22.55 26.34 -4.82
CA ASN A 369 -22.40 27.17 -3.62
C ASN A 369 -23.26 26.70 -2.42
N SER A 370 -24.32 25.90 -2.66
CA SER A 370 -25.16 25.30 -1.62
C SER A 370 -24.40 24.32 -0.72
N ASP A 371 -23.32 23.75 -1.24
CA ASP A 371 -22.57 22.67 -0.58
C ASP A 371 -21.36 23.21 0.20
N ALA A 372 -21.31 24.53 0.39
CA ALA A 372 -20.27 25.17 1.17
C ALA A 372 -20.35 24.75 2.65
N THR A 373 -19.22 24.37 3.23
CA THR A 373 -19.13 23.89 4.62
C THR A 373 -18.26 24.82 5.47
N TRP A 374 -18.52 24.84 6.79
CA TRP A 374 -17.70 25.59 7.74
C TRP A 374 -16.57 24.71 8.24
N GLU A 375 -15.33 25.05 7.91
CA GLU A 375 -14.14 24.28 8.25
C GLU A 375 -13.25 25.03 9.26
N PRO A 376 -12.68 24.35 10.26
CA PRO A 376 -11.78 24.99 11.23
C PRO A 376 -10.50 25.53 10.60
N GLU A 377 -10.01 26.68 11.08
CA GLU A 377 -8.73 27.27 10.65
C GLU A 377 -7.58 26.25 10.72
N LEU A 378 -7.52 25.46 11.80
CA LEU A 378 -6.47 24.45 12.00
C LEU A 378 -6.46 23.38 10.90
N SER A 379 -7.62 23.03 10.35
CA SER A 379 -7.73 22.07 9.23
C SER A 379 -7.21 22.72 7.95
N LEU A 380 -7.71 23.91 7.64
CA LEU A 380 -7.37 24.60 6.40
C LEU A 380 -5.93 25.11 6.38
N ALA A 381 -5.36 25.47 7.52
CA ALA A 381 -3.97 25.91 7.62
C ALA A 381 -2.98 24.78 7.35
N SER A 382 -3.38 23.52 7.52
CA SER A 382 -2.59 22.33 7.13
C SER A 382 -2.75 22.02 5.65
N ASP A 383 -4.00 21.99 5.17
CA ASP A 383 -4.33 21.48 3.84
C ASP A 383 -4.20 22.56 2.74
N ALA A 384 -4.46 23.83 3.08
CA ALA A 384 -4.41 24.97 2.18
C ALA A 384 -3.83 26.23 2.88
N PRO A 385 -2.58 26.19 3.37
CA PRO A 385 -1.99 27.27 4.17
C PRO A 385 -1.97 28.63 3.48
N VAL A 386 -1.82 28.65 2.16
CA VAL A 386 -1.71 29.89 1.37
C VAL A 386 -3.03 30.65 1.35
N ILE A 387 -4.14 29.99 1.00
CA ILE A 387 -5.45 30.66 0.88
C ILE A 387 -5.97 31.16 2.22
N VAL A 388 -5.69 30.43 3.31
CA VAL A 388 -6.01 30.88 4.68
C VAL A 388 -5.21 32.11 5.04
N LYS A 389 -3.89 32.10 4.78
CA LYS A 389 -3.02 33.24 5.09
C LYS A 389 -3.42 34.50 4.31
N GLU A 390 -3.73 34.36 3.02
CA GLU A 390 -4.20 35.46 2.18
C GLU A 390 -5.55 36.01 2.65
N TYR A 391 -6.51 35.13 2.98
CA TYR A 391 -7.80 35.55 3.49
C TYR A 391 -7.68 36.29 4.83
N LYS A 392 -6.86 35.78 5.77
CA LYS A 392 -6.62 36.44 7.05
C LYS A 392 -5.95 37.80 6.88
N ALA A 393 -4.96 37.90 5.99
CA ALA A 393 -4.33 39.17 5.67
C ALA A 393 -5.34 40.18 5.09
N ALA A 394 -6.20 39.74 4.18
CA ALA A 394 -7.23 40.59 3.57
C ALA A 394 -8.33 41.03 4.56
N LYS A 395 -8.68 40.18 5.53
CA LYS A 395 -9.72 40.45 6.54
C LYS A 395 -9.20 40.98 7.88
N LYS A 396 -7.88 41.14 8.03
CA LYS A 396 -7.19 41.58 9.25
C LYS A 396 -7.50 40.71 10.47
N LEU A 397 -7.46 39.39 10.28
CA LEU A 397 -7.71 38.36 11.30
C LEU A 397 -6.45 37.79 11.93
#